data_AF-A0AAV5YQJ3-F1
#
_entry.id   AF-A0AAV5YQJ3-F1
#
_cell.length_a   1.000
_cell.length_b   1.000
_cell.length_c   1.000
_cell.angle_alpha   90.00
_cell.angle_beta   90.00
_cell.angle_gamma   90.00
#
_symmetry.space_group_name_H-M   'P 1'
#
loop_
_entity.id
_entity.type
_entity.pdbx_description
1 polymer ?
#
loop_
_entity_poly.entity_id
_entity_poly.type
_entity_poly.pdbx_seq_one_letter_code
_entity_poly.pdbx_strand_id
1 'polypeptide(L)'
;MIALLVWAVLVEPGRVVAREVRVPIARWPDGLRPPRIAAIADVHAGAPHMTLDAIGGTVATVNAARPDLIVLLGERDPRPRHEHPAGALPRAARDLAADGGTMTR
;
A
#
# COMPACT_ATOMS: atom_id res chain seq x y z
N MET A 1 -2.95 1.71 32.21
CA MET A 1 -1.56 1.43 31.82
C MET A 1 -1.42 0.08 31.10
N ILE A 2 -1.68 -1.05 31.75
CA ILE A 2 -1.49 -2.40 31.14
C ILE A 2 -2.31 -2.60 29.85
N ALA A 3 -3.59 -2.18 29.84
CA ALA A 3 -4.43 -2.30 28.64
C ALA A 3 -3.90 -1.49 27.44
N LEU A 4 -3.31 -0.31 27.68
CA LEU A 4 -2.69 0.50 26.62
C LEU A 4 -1.41 -0.16 26.09
N LEU A 5 -0.62 -0.80 26.96
CA LEU A 5 0.57 -1.55 26.57
C LEU A 5 0.21 -2.78 25.71
N VAL A 6 -0.82 -3.52 26.11
CA VAL A 6 -1.35 -4.65 25.33
C VAL A 6 -1.82 -4.19 23.96
N TRP A 7 -2.59 -3.09 23.91
CA TRP A 7 -3.06 -2.53 22.65
C TRP A 7 -1.91 -2.10 21.72
N ALA A 8 -0.95 -1.35 22.25
CA ALA A 8 0.18 -0.80 21.48
C ALA A 8 1.11 -1.88 20.93
N VAL A 9 1.25 -3.02 21.62
CA VAL A 9 2.18 -4.09 21.23
C VAL A 9 1.52 -5.20 20.41
N LEU A 10 0.24 -5.50 20.66
CA LEU A 10 -0.43 -6.67 20.05
C LEU A 10 -1.49 -6.30 19.01
N VAL A 11 -2.09 -5.11 19.08
CA VAL A 11 -3.24 -4.74 18.22
C VAL A 11 -2.85 -3.69 17.19
N GLU A 12 -2.16 -2.63 17.62
CA GLU A 12 -1.72 -1.53 16.75
C GLU A 12 -0.77 -1.96 15.61
N PRO A 13 0.28 -2.78 15.82
CA PRO A 13 1.33 -2.95 14.82
C PRO A 13 0.93 -3.79 13.60
N GLY A 14 -0.20 -4.50 13.64
CA GLY A 14 -0.74 -5.26 12.49
C GLY A 14 -1.93 -4.58 11.82
N ARG A 15 -2.35 -3.40 12.28
CA ARG A 15 -3.60 -2.78 11.83
C ARG A 15 -3.38 -1.92 10.58
N VAL A 16 -3.76 -2.45 9.43
CA VAL A 16 -3.90 -1.67 8.20
C VAL A 16 -5.22 -0.89 8.25
N VAL A 17 -5.15 0.43 8.16
CA VAL A 17 -6.34 1.31 8.16
C VAL A 17 -6.53 1.88 6.76
N ALA A 18 -7.57 1.42 6.08
CA ALA A 18 -8.02 2.04 4.83
C ALA A 18 -8.95 3.23 5.15
N ARG A 19 -8.63 4.40 4.61
CA ARG A 19 -9.47 5.59 4.74
C ARG A 19 -9.69 6.25 3.38
N GLU A 20 -10.94 6.36 2.98
CA GLU A 20 -11.31 7.17 1.82
C GLU A 20 -11.51 8.63 2.24
N VAL A 21 -10.88 9.55 1.51
CA VAL A 21 -10.98 10.99 1.74
C VAL A 21 -11.26 11.68 0.42
N ARG A 22 -12.32 12.50 0.38
CA ARG A 22 -12.59 13.39 -0.74
C ARG A 22 -11.88 14.71 -0.50
N VAL A 23 -10.94 15.04 -1.38
CA VAL A 23 -10.17 16.28 -1.31
C VAL A 23 -10.78 17.26 -2.33
N PRO A 24 -11.50 18.31 -1.90
CA PRO A 24 -12.04 19.31 -2.83
C PRO A 24 -10.90 20.15 -3.40
N ILE A 25 -10.76 20.18 -4.73
CA ILE A 25 -9.77 21.00 -5.42
C ILE A 25 -10.51 22.18 -6.06
N ALA A 26 -10.27 23.39 -5.55
CA ALA A 26 -11.03 24.59 -5.91
C ALA A 26 -10.98 24.97 -7.40
N ARG A 27 -9.94 24.54 -8.12
CA ARG A 27 -9.73 24.83 -9.55
C ARG A 27 -9.47 23.55 -10.35
N TRP A 28 -10.23 22.50 -10.07
CA TRP A 28 -10.19 21.32 -10.94
C TRP A 28 -10.73 21.71 -12.33
N PRO A 29 -10.07 21.35 -13.44
CA PRO A 29 -10.49 21.86 -14.74
C PRO A 29 -11.80 21.21 -15.18
N ASP A 30 -12.65 22.02 -15.83
CA ASP A 30 -13.97 21.58 -16.28
C ASP A 30 -13.87 20.45 -17.32
N GLY A 31 -14.77 19.48 -17.20
CA GLY A 31 -14.82 18.32 -18.11
C GLY A 31 -13.83 17.18 -17.80
N LEU A 32 -12.90 17.36 -16.85
CA LEU A 32 -12.01 16.30 -16.39
C LEU A 32 -12.64 15.52 -15.23
N ARG A 33 -12.66 14.19 -15.34
CA ARG A 33 -13.05 13.32 -14.22
C ARG A 33 -12.03 13.45 -13.08
N PRO A 34 -12.47 13.67 -11.82
CA PRO A 34 -11.56 13.64 -10.67
C PRO A 34 -10.91 12.26 -10.54
N PRO A 35 -9.58 12.17 -10.40
CA PRO A 35 -8.90 10.90 -10.24
C PRO A 35 -9.11 10.34 -8.84
N ARG A 36 -9.14 9.02 -8.74
CA ARG A 36 -9.03 8.30 -7.48
C ARG A 36 -7.59 7.86 -7.28
N ILE A 37 -6.95 8.33 -6.21
CA ILE A 37 -5.56 8.03 -5.89
C ILE A 37 -5.53 7.14 -4.65
N ALA A 38 -4.87 5.98 -4.75
CA ALA A 38 -4.55 5.16 -3.59
C ALA A 38 -3.14 5.49 -3.11
N ALA A 39 -3.01 6.01 -1.90
CA ALA A 39 -1.73 6.25 -1.25
C ALA A 39 -1.48 5.18 -0.18
N ILE A 40 -0.40 4.42 -0.32
CA ILE A 40 0.00 3.37 0.61
C ILE A 40 1.32 3.82 1.26
N ALA A 41 1.41 3.77 2.58
CA ALA A 41 2.59 4.18 3.34
C ALA A 41 3.00 3.11 4.35
N ASP A 42 4.25 3.15 4.80
CA ASP A 42 4.76 2.39 5.96
C ASP A 42 4.47 0.89 5.90
N VAL A 43 4.62 0.29 4.71
CA VAL A 43 4.35 -1.14 4.50
C VAL A 43 5.27 -2.01 5.37
N HIS A 44 6.49 -1.57 5.72
CA HIS A 44 7.43 -2.30 6.58
C HIS A 44 7.51 -3.79 6.20
N ALA A 45 7.69 -4.07 4.91
CA ALA A 45 7.66 -5.43 4.40
C ALA A 45 8.79 -6.25 5.05
N GLY A 46 8.45 -7.19 5.93
CA GLY A 46 9.42 -7.99 6.70
C GLY A 46 9.56 -7.61 8.19
N ALA A 47 8.71 -6.73 8.72
CA ALA A 47 8.52 -6.61 10.17
C ALA A 47 7.81 -7.86 10.72
N PRO A 48 8.08 -8.29 11.98
CA PRO A 48 7.44 -9.46 12.59
C PRO A 48 5.91 -9.42 12.58
N HIS A 49 5.34 -8.21 12.56
CA HIS A 49 3.90 -7.97 12.61
C HIS A 49 3.28 -7.68 11.22
N MET A 50 4.09 -7.50 10.16
CA MET A 50 3.59 -7.34 8.79
C MET A 50 3.79 -8.63 8.00
N THR A 51 2.75 -9.46 8.00
CA THR A 51 2.73 -10.73 7.27
C THR A 51 2.41 -10.54 5.78
N LEU A 52 2.75 -11.54 4.97
CA LEU A 52 2.35 -11.56 3.55
C LEU A 52 0.83 -11.52 3.37
N ASP A 53 0.06 -12.09 4.31
CA ASP A 53 -1.39 -12.04 4.29
C ASP A 53 -1.93 -10.63 4.55
N ALA A 54 -1.32 -9.87 5.45
CA ALA A 54 -1.68 -8.47 5.70
C ALA A 54 -1.39 -7.59 4.47
N ILE A 55 -0.26 -7.84 3.81
CA ILE A 55 0.08 -7.20 2.53
C ILE A 55 -0.95 -7.60 1.46
N GLY A 56 -1.29 -8.88 1.36
CA GLY A 56 -2.30 -9.39 0.42
C GLY A 56 -3.68 -8.76 0.63
N GLY A 57 -4.13 -8.62 1.88
CA GLY A 57 -5.38 -7.92 2.23
C GLY A 57 -5.34 -6.44 1.85
N THR A 58 -4.19 -5.79 2.00
CA THR A 58 -3.98 -4.40 1.56
C THR A 58 -4.10 -4.29 0.05
N VAL A 59 -3.44 -5.17 -0.71
CA VAL A 59 -3.52 -5.22 -2.17
C VAL A 59 -4.96 -5.46 -2.62
N ALA A 60 -5.67 -6.42 -2.03
CA ALA A 60 -7.07 -6.69 -2.36
C ALA A 60 -7.97 -5.46 -2.11
N THR A 61 -7.76 -4.76 -0.98
CA THR A 61 -8.50 -3.55 -0.63
C THR A 61 -8.24 -2.42 -1.64
N VAL A 62 -6.98 -2.21 -2.01
CA VAL A 62 -6.58 -1.18 -2.97
C VAL A 62 -7.12 -1.50 -4.36
N ASN A 63 -7.02 -2.75 -4.83
CA ASN A 63 -7.53 -3.16 -6.13
C ASN A 63 -9.05 -3.03 -6.21
N ALA A 64 -9.78 -3.39 -5.14
CA ALA A 64 -11.23 -3.21 -5.06
C ALA A 64 -11.65 -1.73 -5.14
N ALA A 65 -10.80 -0.81 -4.68
CA ALA A 65 -11.05 0.63 -4.77
C ALA A 65 -10.92 1.19 -6.21
N ARG A 66 -10.34 0.43 -7.15
CA ARG A 66 -10.11 0.83 -8.55
C ARG A 66 -9.50 2.24 -8.69
N PRO A 67 -8.33 2.49 -8.10
CA PRO A 67 -7.65 3.77 -8.24
C PRO A 67 -7.11 3.95 -9.66
N ASP A 68 -7.07 5.19 -10.12
CA ASP A 68 -6.41 5.59 -11.38
C ASP A 68 -4.88 5.69 -11.20
N LEU A 69 -4.43 5.90 -9.96
CA LEU A 69 -3.02 6.01 -9.59
C LEU A 69 -2.77 5.40 -8.21
N ILE A 70 -1.75 4.56 -8.10
CA ILE A 70 -1.25 4.02 -6.83
C ILE A 70 0.09 4.69 -6.52
N VAL A 71 0.21 5.27 -5.32
CA VAL A 71 1.42 5.93 -4.83
C VAL A 71 1.93 5.20 -3.60
N LEU A 72 3.18 4.76 -3.63
CA LEU A 72 3.88 4.19 -2.48
C LEU A 72 4.67 5.30 -1.78
N LEU A 73 4.13 5.80 -0.67
CA LEU A 73 4.74 6.83 0.15
C LEU A 73 5.72 6.18 1.14
N GLY A 74 6.90 5.87 0.62
CA GLY A 74 8.12 5.59 1.40
C GLY A 74 8.25 4.22 2.05
N GLU A 75 9.52 3.84 2.17
CA GLU A 75 10.14 3.00 3.21
C GLU A 75 11.64 3.39 3.17
N ARG A 76 12.18 3.95 4.25
CA ARG A 76 13.63 3.94 4.46
C ARG A 76 13.91 2.79 5.41
N ASP A 77 14.15 1.60 4.88
CA ASP A 77 14.64 0.49 5.68
C ASP A 77 16.04 0.87 6.23
N PRO A 78 16.23 1.03 7.55
CA PRO A 78 17.54 1.29 8.13
C PRO A 78 18.38 0.01 8.24
N ARG A 79 17.84 -1.17 7.90
CA ARG A 79 18.59 -2.42 8.08
C ARG A 79 19.73 -2.52 7.05
N PRO A 80 20.94 -2.92 7.48
CA PRO A 80 22.02 -3.17 6.54
C PRO A 80 21.57 -4.28 5.59
N ARG A 81 21.77 -4.04 4.29
CA ARG A 81 21.50 -5.03 3.23
C ARG A 81 22.19 -6.33 3.59
N HIS A 82 21.43 -7.36 3.93
CA HIS A 82 21.86 -8.72 3.64
C HIS A 82 21.58 -8.92 2.16
N GLU A 83 22.65 -8.94 1.36
CA GLU A 83 22.59 -9.21 -0.07
C GLU A 83 21.76 -10.48 -0.32
N HIS A 84 20.56 -10.32 -0.88
CA HIS A 84 19.83 -11.42 -1.49
C HIS A 84 20.20 -11.45 -2.98
N PRO A 85 20.58 -12.62 -3.54
CA PRO A 85 21.01 -12.72 -4.92
C PRO A 85 19.88 -12.26 -5.86
N ALA A 86 20.25 -11.42 -6.83
CA ALA A 86 19.35 -10.87 -7.83
C ALA A 86 18.59 -12.01 -8.55
N GLY A 87 17.28 -12.11 -8.31
CA GLY A 87 16.46 -13.10 -9.03
C GLY A 87 15.01 -13.25 -8.58
N ALA A 88 14.67 -12.91 -7.33
CA ALA A 88 13.33 -13.19 -6.80
C ALA A 88 12.55 -11.91 -6.49
N LEU A 89 11.94 -11.29 -7.51
CA LEU A 89 10.79 -10.41 -7.26
C LEU A 89 9.62 -11.26 -6.74
N PRO A 90 9.03 -10.92 -5.58
CA PRO A 90 7.82 -11.59 -5.07
C PRO A 90 6.70 -11.55 -6.12
N ARG A 91 5.96 -12.65 -6.30
CA ARG A 91 4.85 -12.74 -7.26
C ARG A 91 3.86 -11.57 -7.14
N ALA A 92 3.59 -11.13 -5.91
CA ALA A 92 2.73 -9.99 -5.63
C ALA A 92 3.13 -8.68 -6.36
N ALA A 93 4.43 -8.45 -6.56
CA ALA A 93 4.91 -7.27 -7.31
C ALA A 93 4.71 -7.43 -8.83
N ARG A 94 4.70 -8.67 -9.35
CA ARG A 94 4.39 -8.96 -10.75
C ARG A 94 2.89 -8.84 -11.03
N ASP A 95 2.07 -9.21 -10.05
CA ASP A 95 0.61 -9.19 -10.19
C ASP A 95 0.07 -7.74 -10.23
N LEU A 96 0.72 -6.79 -9.52
CA LEU A 96 0.40 -5.36 -9.66
C LEU A 96 0.70 -4.80 -11.06
N ALA A 97 1.68 -5.35 -11.77
CA ALA A 97 2.07 -4.90 -13.11
C ALA A 97 1.23 -5.55 -14.22
N ALA A 98 0.64 -6.73 -13.97
CA ALA A 98 -0.04 -7.52 -14.99
C ALA A 98 -1.47 -7.03 -15.30
N ASP A 99 -2.14 -6.35 -14.37
CA ASP A 99 -3.50 -5.82 -14.58
C ASP A 99 -3.54 -4.40 -15.19
N GLY A 100 -2.36 -3.82 -15.48
CA GLY A 100 -2.21 -2.59 -16.26
C GLY A 100 -2.43 -2.85 -17.75
N GLY A 101 -3.70 -3.04 -18.13
CA GLY A 101 -4.14 -3.33 -19.48
C GLY A 101 -3.43 -2.53 -20.56
N THR A 102 -2.98 -3.26 -21.58
CA THR A 102 -2.43 -2.78 -22.85
C THR A 102 -3.42 -1.82 -23.52
N MET A 103 -3.31 -0.52 -23.26
CA MET A 103 -4.03 0.48 -24.03
C MET A 103 -3.31 0.69 -25.36
N THR A 104 -3.65 -0.19 -26.31
CA THR A 104 -3.41 0.03 -27.73
C THR A 104 -4.41 1.08 -28.20
N ARG A 105 -3.97 2.33 -28.41
CA ARG A 105 -4.37 3.19 -29.54
C ARG A 105 -3.64 4.52 -29.51
#